data_AF-A0A8T5J6S0-F1
#
_entry.id   AF-A0A8T5J6S0-F1
#
_cell.length_a   1.000
_cell.length_b   1.000
_cell.length_c   1.000
_cell.angle_alpha   90.00
_cell.angle_beta   90.00
_cell.angle_gamma   90.00
#
_symmetry.space_group_name_H-M   'P 1'
#
loop_
_entity.id
_entity.type
_entity.pdbx_description
1 polymer ?
#
loop_
_entity_poly.entity_id
_entity_poly.type
_entity_poly.pdbx_seq_one_letter_code
_entity_poly.pdbx_strand_id
1 'polypeptide(L)'
;MSKPNASWKILGLAAILPILVLVAIDVSLGDDIHPESFKRFGNAVLTSYVLMGIVLMGNLFFYADSRHRPLAPFVGMMSAVGVGILISWSLVSFDDLLLEANSGMRAQMLSNIVHLLVSGTAMLLASILALGMTFATITGRKRRVLFEEEE
;
A
#
# COMPACT_ATOMS: atom_id res chain seq x y z
N MET A 1 33.53 16.59 -4.62
CA MET A 1 32.35 16.06 -5.34
C MET A 1 31.08 16.40 -4.56
N SER A 2 30.26 17.32 -5.08
CA SER A 2 28.93 17.61 -4.53
C SER A 2 28.01 16.43 -4.80
N LYS A 3 27.36 15.87 -3.76
CA LYS A 3 26.35 14.82 -3.95
C LYS A 3 25.10 15.48 -4.56
N PRO A 4 24.65 15.09 -5.75
CA PRO A 4 23.39 15.61 -6.27
C PRO A 4 22.26 15.04 -5.40
N ASN A 5 21.64 15.89 -4.60
CA ASN A 5 20.43 15.53 -3.87
C ASN A 5 19.31 15.36 -4.91
N ALA A 6 18.66 14.18 -4.93
CA ALA A 6 17.53 13.94 -5.81
C ALA A 6 16.45 15.00 -5.54
N SER A 7 16.06 15.74 -6.58
CA SER A 7 15.01 16.75 -6.47
C SER A 7 13.71 16.07 -6.03
N TRP A 8 12.98 16.65 -5.07
CA TRP A 8 11.69 16.14 -4.60
C TRP A 8 10.69 15.87 -5.75
N LYS A 9 10.80 16.65 -6.83
CA LYS A 9 10.02 16.45 -8.07
C LYS A 9 10.34 15.11 -8.75
N ILE A 10 11.60 14.72 -8.77
CA ILE A 10 12.06 13.45 -9.36
C ILE A 10 11.64 12.28 -8.49
N LEU A 11 11.68 12.42 -7.17
CA LEU A 11 11.17 11.42 -6.23
C LEU A 11 9.66 11.21 -6.38
N GLY A 12 8.90 12.30 -6.47
CA GLY A 12 7.46 12.24 -6.73
C GLY A 12 7.14 11.59 -8.07
N LEU A 13 7.88 11.96 -9.13
CA LEU A 13 7.73 11.33 -10.44
C LEU A 13 8.05 9.84 -10.39
N ALA A 14 9.15 9.44 -9.75
CA ALA A 14 9.57 8.05 -9.64
C ALA A 14 8.56 7.19 -8.86
N ALA A 15 7.85 7.76 -7.89
CA ALA A 15 6.80 7.05 -7.14
C ALA A 15 5.55 6.82 -7.99
N ILE A 16 5.19 7.77 -8.86
CA ILE A 16 3.96 7.73 -9.66
C ILE A 16 4.17 7.00 -11.00
N LEU A 17 5.39 7.03 -11.54
CA LEU A 17 5.72 6.48 -12.86
C LEU A 17 5.33 5.01 -13.04
N PRO A 18 5.55 4.09 -12.08
CA PRO A 18 5.09 2.71 -12.21
C PRO A 18 3.58 2.60 -12.39
N ILE A 19 2.81 3.43 -11.68
CA ILE A 19 1.34 3.46 -11.78
C ILE A 19 0.94 3.97 -13.17
N LEU A 20 1.56 5.04 -13.65
CA LEU A 20 1.28 5.58 -14.99
C LEU A 20 1.62 4.60 -16.10
N VAL A 21 2.71 3.82 -15.96
CA VAL A 21 3.07 2.78 -16.93
C VAL A 21 2.00 1.69 -16.98
N LEU A 22 1.50 1.23 -15.83
CA LEU A 22 0.42 0.23 -15.79
C LEU A 22 -0.86 0.76 -16.43
N VAL A 23 -1.26 2.00 -16.12
CA VAL A 23 -2.42 2.65 -16.74
C VAL A 23 -2.23 2.81 -18.26
N ALA A 24 -1.03 3.18 -18.70
CA ALA A 24 -0.74 3.31 -20.13
C ALA A 24 -0.82 1.97 -20.87
N ILE A 25 -0.36 0.88 -20.26
CA ILE A 25 -0.48 -0.47 -20.81
C ILE A 25 -1.97 -0.85 -20.94
N ASP A 26 -2.75 -0.66 -19.87
CA ASP A 26 -4.18 -0.98 -19.81
C ASP A 26 -4.96 -0.28 -20.93
N VAL A 27 -4.81 1.05 -21.04
CA VAL A 27 -5.45 1.84 -22.10
C VAL A 27 -4.96 1.44 -23.49
N SER A 28 -3.68 1.07 -23.64
CA SER A 28 -3.13 0.64 -24.94
C SER A 28 -3.67 -0.71 -25.44
N LEU A 29 -4.16 -1.55 -24.53
CA LEU A 29 -4.79 -2.84 -24.84
C LEU A 29 -6.25 -2.70 -25.28
N GLY A 30 -6.80 -1.48 -25.28
CA GLY A 30 -8.14 -1.18 -25.77
C GLY A 30 -9.22 -1.22 -24.69
N ASP A 31 -8.84 -1.29 -23.40
CA ASP A 31 -9.79 -1.15 -22.31
C ASP A 31 -10.14 0.33 -22.07
N ASP A 32 -11.44 0.62 -22.04
CA ASP A 32 -11.97 1.94 -21.69
C ASP A 32 -12.02 2.11 -20.16
N ILE A 33 -11.82 3.35 -19.69
CA ILE A 33 -11.99 3.67 -18.27
C ILE A 33 -13.46 3.49 -17.90
N HIS A 34 -13.77 2.41 -17.17
CA HIS A 34 -15.13 2.13 -16.74
C HIS A 34 -15.67 3.27 -15.85
N PRO A 35 -16.93 3.70 -15.99
CA PRO A 35 -17.52 4.78 -15.17
C PRO A 35 -17.47 4.52 -13.67
N GLU A 36 -17.53 3.24 -13.29
CA GLU A 36 -17.48 2.77 -11.90
C GLU A 36 -16.05 2.63 -11.34
N SER A 37 -15.01 2.84 -12.15
CA SER A 37 -13.60 2.70 -11.75
C SER A 37 -13.24 3.58 -10.57
N PHE A 38 -13.79 4.80 -10.50
CA PHE A 38 -13.57 5.72 -9.38
C PHE A 38 -14.21 5.21 -8.08
N LYS A 39 -15.45 4.69 -8.13
CA LYS A 39 -16.12 4.11 -6.97
C LYS A 39 -15.37 2.89 -6.45
N ARG A 40 -14.94 2.00 -7.35
CA ARG A 40 -14.12 0.82 -7.04
C ARG A 40 -12.78 1.20 -6.40
N PHE A 41 -12.12 2.22 -6.93
CA PHE A 41 -10.89 2.76 -6.37
C PHE A 41 -11.09 3.31 -4.95
N GLY A 42 -12.10 4.16 -4.73
CA GLY A 42 -12.41 4.73 -3.42
C GLY A 42 -12.71 3.65 -2.37
N ASN A 43 -13.51 2.64 -2.73
CA ASN A 43 -13.80 1.50 -1.87
C ASN A 43 -12.53 0.68 -1.54
N ALA A 44 -11.66 0.43 -2.52
CA ALA A 44 -10.39 -0.27 -2.31
C ALA A 44 -9.41 0.51 -1.41
N VAL A 45 -9.32 1.84 -1.60
CA VAL A 45 -8.49 2.72 -0.77
C VAL A 45 -8.98 2.71 0.67
N LEU A 46 -10.28 2.83 0.88
CA LEU A 46 -10.85 2.89 2.21
C LEU A 46 -10.75 1.54 2.95
N THR A 47 -10.98 0.44 2.22
CA THR A 47 -10.78 -0.92 2.75
C THR A 47 -9.32 -1.14 3.16
N SER A 48 -8.36 -0.77 2.31
CA SER A 48 -6.94 -0.92 2.62
C SER A 48 -6.49 -0.02 3.77
N TYR A 49 -7.01 1.21 3.88
CA TYR A 49 -6.78 2.10 5.01
C TYR A 49 -7.19 1.47 6.34
N VAL A 50 -8.42 0.93 6.42
CA VAL A 50 -8.94 0.31 7.65
C VAL A 50 -8.12 -0.93 8.02
N LEU A 51 -7.90 -1.83 7.06
CA LEU A 51 -7.19 -3.08 7.32
C LEU A 51 -5.74 -2.84 7.72
N MET A 52 -5.03 -1.97 7.02
CA MET A 52 -3.64 -1.68 7.34
C MET A 52 -3.51 -0.88 8.63
N GLY A 53 -4.48 0.00 8.92
CA GLY A 53 -4.62 0.64 10.22
C GLY A 53 -4.74 -0.37 11.36
N ILE A 54 -5.53 -1.44 11.20
CA ILE A 54 -5.64 -2.52 12.21
C ILE A 54 -4.31 -3.27 12.37
N VAL A 55 -3.65 -3.64 11.26
CA VAL A 55 -2.37 -4.36 11.30
C VAL A 55 -1.30 -3.54 12.03
N LEU A 56 -1.16 -2.27 11.66
CA LEU A 56 -0.18 -1.37 12.27
C LEU A 56 -0.56 -1.03 13.72
N MET A 57 -1.85 -1.02 14.07
CA MET A 57 -2.31 -0.84 15.45
C MET A 57 -1.90 -2.03 16.32
N GLY A 58 -2.03 -3.26 15.81
CA GLY A 58 -1.50 -4.46 16.45
C GLY A 58 0.02 -4.36 16.65
N ASN A 59 0.75 -3.97 15.61
CA ASN A 59 2.21 -3.76 15.70
C ASN A 59 2.57 -2.76 16.81
N LEU A 60 1.88 -1.62 16.84
CA LEU A 60 2.11 -0.56 17.81
C LEU A 60 1.76 -1.00 19.24
N PHE A 61 0.69 -1.77 19.42
CA PHE A 61 0.30 -2.33 20.70
C PHE A 61 1.39 -3.24 21.28
N PHE A 62 1.85 -4.24 20.51
CA PHE A 62 2.92 -5.13 20.93
C PHE A 62 4.25 -4.40 21.16
N TYR A 63 4.55 -3.39 20.35
CA TYR A 63 5.74 -2.56 20.52
C TYR A 63 5.70 -1.71 21.80
N ALA A 64 4.55 -1.08 22.09
CA ALA A 64 4.36 -0.24 23.26
C ALA A 64 4.40 -1.05 24.56
N ASP A 65 3.75 -2.22 24.56
CA ASP A 65 3.76 -3.18 25.66
C ASP A 65 5.17 -3.69 25.95
N SER A 66 5.89 -4.16 24.93
CA SER A 66 7.27 -4.64 25.05
C SER A 66 8.25 -3.61 25.64
N ARG A 67 7.99 -2.31 25.45
CA ARG A 67 8.89 -1.23 25.90
C ARG A 67 8.34 -0.34 27.01
N HIS A 68 7.21 -0.70 27.64
CA HIS A 68 6.53 0.12 28.66
C HIS A 68 6.36 1.59 28.22
N ARG A 69 6.01 1.80 26.94
CA ARG A 69 5.89 3.13 26.33
C ARG A 69 4.46 3.66 26.45
N PRO A 70 4.26 4.99 26.38
CA PRO A 70 2.94 5.58 26.52
C PRO A 70 1.97 5.05 25.44
N LEU A 71 0.76 4.67 25.85
CA LEU A 71 -0.30 4.16 24.98
C LEU A 71 -1.00 5.25 24.14
N ALA A 72 -0.60 6.52 24.28
CA ALA A 72 -1.22 7.64 23.55
C ALA A 72 -1.24 7.46 22.01
N PRO A 73 -0.18 6.94 21.36
CA PRO A 73 -0.21 6.64 19.93
C PRO A 73 -1.25 5.55 19.56
N PHE A 74 -1.50 4.59 20.44
CA PHE A 74 -2.50 3.54 20.22
C PHE A 74 -3.92 4.11 20.21
N VAL A 75 -4.24 5.04 21.12
CA VAL A 75 -5.54 5.72 21.16
C VAL A 75 -5.79 6.53 19.89
N GLY A 76 -4.79 7.30 19.43
CA GLY A 76 -4.90 8.08 18.19
C GLY A 76 -5.06 7.19 16.94
N MET A 77 -4.48 6.00 16.97
CA MET A 77 -4.63 5.03 15.89
C MET A 77 -5.98 4.32 15.93
N MET A 78 -6.49 4.01 17.12
CA MET A 78 -7.82 3.46 17.33
C MET A 78 -8.90 4.43 16.85
N SER A 79 -8.77 5.72 17.15
CA SER A 79 -9.70 6.73 16.65
C SER A 79 -9.62 6.88 15.13
N ALA A 80 -8.42 6.88 14.54
CA ALA A 80 -8.23 6.93 13.09
C ALA A 80 -8.89 5.74 12.37
N VAL A 81 -8.69 4.52 12.87
CA VAL A 81 -9.35 3.32 12.32
C VAL A 81 -10.86 3.39 12.52
N GLY A 82 -11.34 3.82 13.69
CA GLY A 82 -12.77 4.02 13.95
C GLY A 82 -13.42 5.00 12.99
N VAL A 83 -12.76 6.13 12.71
CA VAL A 83 -13.20 7.09 11.70
C VAL A 83 -13.24 6.45 10.31
N GLY A 84 -12.21 5.69 9.93
CA GLY A 84 -12.20 4.94 8.67
C GLY A 84 -13.37 3.96 8.52
N ILE A 85 -13.69 3.23 9.59
CA ILE A 85 -14.85 2.32 9.63
C ILE A 85 -16.16 3.10 9.49
N LEU A 86 -16.32 4.23 10.19
CA LEU A 86 -17.52 5.05 10.11
C LEU A 86 -17.71 5.66 8.71
N ILE A 87 -16.63 6.15 8.09
CA ILE A 87 -16.65 6.64 6.72
C ILE A 87 -17.01 5.48 5.76
N SER A 88 -16.43 4.29 5.95
CA SER A 88 -16.77 3.11 5.13
C SER A 88 -18.24 2.78 5.22
N TRP A 89 -18.76 2.70 6.45
CA TRP A 89 -20.15 2.39 6.69
C TRP A 89 -21.09 3.46 6.11
N SER A 90 -20.75 4.74 6.30
CA SER A 90 -21.53 5.86 5.76
C SER A 90 -21.58 5.83 4.24
N LEU A 91 -20.42 5.77 3.57
CA LEU A 91 -20.31 5.79 2.11
C LEU A 91 -20.89 4.54 1.44
N VAL A 92 -20.85 3.38 2.10
CA VAL A 92 -21.50 2.13 1.64
C VAL A 92 -23.02 2.17 1.87
N SER A 93 -23.49 2.86 2.90
CA SER A 93 -24.93 3.01 3.18
C SER A 93 -25.62 4.01 2.25
N PHE A 94 -24.85 4.90 1.61
CA PHE A 94 -25.34 5.71 0.48
C PHE A 94 -25.25 4.86 -0.80
N ASP A 95 -26.38 4.25 -1.16
CA ASP A 95 -26.57 3.22 -2.20
C ASP A 95 -25.85 3.43 -3.54
N ASP A 96 -25.48 4.67 -3.90
CA ASP A 96 -24.90 5.01 -5.21
C ASP A 96 -23.46 5.56 -5.12
N LEU A 97 -22.90 5.76 -3.92
CA LEU A 97 -21.63 6.49 -3.79
C LEU A 97 -20.40 5.57 -3.86
N LEU A 98 -20.47 4.36 -3.28
CA LEU A 98 -19.42 3.35 -3.34
C LEU A 98 -19.90 1.95 -3.72
N LEU A 99 -21.22 1.71 -3.77
CA LEU A 99 -21.75 0.45 -4.27
C LEU A 99 -21.75 0.47 -5.80
N GLU A 100 -21.32 -0.64 -6.40
CA GLU A 100 -21.53 -0.84 -7.82
C GLU A 100 -23.01 -1.07 -8.07
N ALA A 101 -23.56 -0.41 -9.11
CA ALA A 101 -24.98 -0.50 -9.43
C ALA A 101 -25.42 -1.97 -9.50
N ASN A 102 -26.47 -2.32 -8.74
CA ASN A 102 -27.05 -3.66 -8.68
C ASN A 102 -26.23 -4.74 -7.93
N SER A 103 -25.19 -4.37 -7.18
CA SER A 103 -24.45 -5.29 -6.30
C SER A 103 -24.95 -5.20 -4.85
N GLY A 104 -25.40 -6.32 -4.27
CA GLY A 104 -25.79 -6.36 -2.86
C GLY A 104 -24.58 -6.24 -1.92
N MET A 105 -24.78 -5.73 -0.71
CA MET A 105 -23.73 -5.55 0.33
C MET A 105 -22.83 -6.80 0.53
N ARG A 106 -23.41 -8.00 0.44
CA ARG A 106 -22.67 -9.28 0.56
C ARG A 106 -21.71 -9.52 -0.60
N ALA A 107 -22.11 -9.17 -1.83
CA ALA A 107 -21.28 -9.31 -3.02
C ALA A 107 -20.09 -8.33 -2.97
N GLN A 108 -20.32 -7.11 -2.49
CA GLN A 108 -19.26 -6.13 -2.30
C GLN A 108 -18.24 -6.54 -1.24
N MET A 109 -18.70 -7.06 -0.10
CA MET A 109 -17.79 -7.62 0.91
C MET A 109 -16.93 -8.75 0.34
N LEU A 110 -17.54 -9.66 -0.43
CA LEU A 110 -16.81 -10.75 -1.05
C LEU A 110 -15.78 -10.24 -2.08
N SER A 111 -16.15 -9.28 -2.92
CA SER A 111 -15.24 -8.62 -3.86
C SER A 111 -14.05 -7.97 -3.15
N ASN A 112 -14.30 -7.23 -2.07
CA ASN A 112 -13.24 -6.61 -1.26
C ASN A 112 -12.29 -7.66 -0.65
N ILE A 113 -12.80 -8.79 -0.17
CA ILE A 113 -11.98 -9.89 0.35
C ILE A 113 -11.12 -10.49 -0.76
N VAL A 114 -11.69 -10.77 -1.93
CA VAL A 114 -10.95 -11.32 -3.07
C VAL A 114 -9.84 -10.35 -3.50
N HIS A 115 -10.17 -9.07 -3.69
CA HIS A 115 -9.18 -8.05 -4.04
C HIS A 115 -8.08 -7.92 -2.99
N LEU A 116 -8.42 -7.99 -1.71
CA LEU A 116 -7.43 -7.99 -0.62
C LEU A 116 -6.48 -9.18 -0.71
N LEU A 117 -7.00 -10.39 -0.95
CA LEU A 117 -6.18 -11.58 -1.04
C LEU A 117 -5.22 -11.53 -2.24
N VAL A 118 -5.73 -11.11 -3.41
CA VAL A 118 -4.94 -11.00 -4.65
C VAL A 118 -3.89 -9.91 -4.53
N SER A 119 -4.26 -8.70 -4.08
CA SER A 119 -3.31 -7.60 -3.89
C SER A 119 -2.31 -7.91 -2.77
N GLY A 120 -2.73 -8.55 -1.69
CA GLY A 120 -1.86 -8.99 -0.60
C GLY A 120 -0.82 -10.01 -1.06
N THR A 121 -1.20 -10.98 -1.89
CA THR A 121 -0.23 -11.93 -2.48
C THR A 121 0.72 -11.23 -3.46
N ALA A 122 0.23 -10.31 -4.28
CA ALA A 122 1.07 -9.50 -5.16
C ALA A 122 2.10 -8.68 -4.37
N MET A 123 1.69 -8.03 -3.27
CA MET A 123 2.58 -7.28 -2.38
C MET A 123 3.61 -8.18 -1.70
N LEU A 124 3.23 -9.39 -1.29
CA LEU A 124 4.15 -10.36 -0.69
C LEU A 124 5.23 -10.78 -1.70
N LEU A 125 4.83 -11.11 -2.93
CA LEU A 125 5.76 -11.44 -4.02
C LEU A 125 6.70 -10.26 -4.32
N ALA A 126 6.15 -9.05 -4.43
CA ALA A 126 6.94 -7.84 -4.64
C ALA A 126 7.95 -7.61 -3.51
N SER A 127 7.56 -7.88 -2.26
CA SER A 127 8.44 -7.77 -1.09
C SER A 127 9.57 -8.80 -1.14
N ILE A 128 9.29 -10.05 -1.50
CA ILE A 128 10.31 -11.09 -1.67
C ILE A 128 11.31 -10.68 -2.75
N LEU A 129 10.83 -10.21 -3.90
CA LEU A 129 11.68 -9.78 -5.00
C LEU A 129 12.53 -8.57 -4.61
N ALA A 130 11.94 -7.55 -3.98
CA ALA A 130 12.66 -6.37 -3.52
C ALA A 130 13.75 -6.70 -2.50
N LEU A 131 13.43 -7.55 -1.52
CA LEU A 131 14.41 -8.03 -0.53
C LEU A 131 15.51 -8.85 -1.21
N GLY A 132 15.14 -9.80 -2.10
CA GLY A 132 16.08 -10.62 -2.86
C GLY A 132 17.04 -9.79 -3.70
N MET A 133 16.54 -8.77 -4.42
CA MET A 133 17.37 -7.83 -5.19
C MET A 133 18.28 -7.00 -4.29
N THR A 134 17.79 -6.57 -3.13
CA THR A 134 18.62 -5.85 -2.15
C THR A 134 19.76 -6.74 -1.65
N PHE A 135 19.48 -8.00 -1.31
CA PHE A 135 20.53 -8.95 -0.94
C PHE A 135 21.52 -9.19 -2.08
N ALA A 136 21.05 -9.45 -3.30
CA ALA A 136 21.90 -9.68 -4.46
C ALA A 136 22.80 -8.49 -4.79
N THR A 137 22.31 -7.26 -4.63
CA THR A 137 23.10 -6.04 -4.86
C THR A 137 24.13 -5.79 -3.77
N ILE A 138 23.84 -6.16 -2.52
CA ILE A 138 24.79 -6.09 -1.41
C ILE A 138 25.89 -7.15 -1.58
N THR A 139 25.54 -8.40 -1.87
CA THR A 139 26.50 -9.52 -1.95
C THR A 139 27.24 -9.60 -3.27
N GLY A 140 26.66 -9.10 -4.37
CA GLY A 140 27.31 -9.06 -5.69
C GLY A 140 28.31 -7.92 -5.87
N ARG A 141 28.50 -7.05 -4.86
CA ARG A 141 29.47 -5.96 -4.92
C ARG A 141 30.89 -6.54 -4.85
N LYS A 142 31.73 -6.28 -5.86
CA LYS A 142 33.15 -6.68 -5.85
C LYS A 142 33.79 -6.29 -4.52
N ARG A 143 34.53 -7.23 -3.91
CA ARG A 143 35.28 -7.02 -2.67
C ARG A 143 36.12 -5.75 -2.85
N ARG A 144 35.82 -4.71 -2.06
CA ARG A 144 36.71 -3.55 -1.99
C ARG A 144 37.89 -3.97 -1.13
N VAL A 145 39.05 -4.06 -1.75
CA VAL A 145 40.33 -4.12 -1.06
C VAL A 145 40.45 -2.79 -0.31
N LEU A 146 40.39 -2.83 1.02
CA LEU A 146 40.40 -1.61 1.85
C LEU A 146 41.82 -1.16 2.19
N PHE A 147 42.80 -2.05 2.00
CA PHE A 147 44.21 -1.85 2.29
C PHE A 147 45.05 -2.47 1.16
N GLU A 148 46.12 -1.79 0.73
CA GLU A 148 47.03 -2.27 -0.34
C GLU A 148 47.67 -3.65 -0.05
N GLU A 149 47.61 -4.12 1.21
CA GLU A 149 48.16 -5.38 1.68
C GLU A 149 47.25 -6.61 1.41
N GLU A 150 46.02 -6.41 0.92
CA GLU A 150 45.07 -7.52 0.65
C GLU A 150 45.07 -8.03 -0.81
N GLU A 151 46.07 -7.64 -1.63
CA GLU A 151 46.30 -8.20 -2.98
C GLU A 151 46.98 -9.58 -2.97
#